data_AF-A0A353NP43-F1
#
_entry.id   AF-A0A353NP43-F1
#
_cell.length_a   1.000
_cell.length_b   1.000
_cell.length_c   1.000
_cell.angle_alpha   90.00
_cell.angle_beta   90.00
_cell.angle_gamma   90.00
#
_symmetry.space_group_name_H-M   'P 1'
#
loop_
_entity.id
_entity.type
_entity.pdbx_description
1 polymer ?
#
loop_
_entity_poly.entity_id
_entity_poly.type
_entity_poly.pdbx_seq_one_letter_code
_entity_poly.pdbx_strand_id
1 'polypeptide(L)'
;ERLFQTLQDRWVIELRLMGVATLEEANKCLPKLIEKHNRMFAVAPSDKESAFIPLEPGQSLELILAYRDSRKFNTGETISYQGKTYAIEQGCKHSIPLKAT
;
A
#
# COMPACT_ATOMS: atom_id res chain seq x y z
N GLU A 1 -1.00 13.20 -16.79
CA GLU A 1 0.42 13.34 -17.20
C GLU A 1 0.84 12.09 -17.98
N ARG A 2 1.37 12.23 -19.21
CA ARG A 2 1.57 11.10 -20.13
C ARG A 2 2.78 10.22 -19.78
N LEU A 3 3.79 10.79 -19.13
CA LEU A 3 5.03 10.09 -18.77
C LEU A 3 4.78 8.95 -17.77
N PHE A 4 3.94 9.19 -16.75
CA PHE A 4 3.63 8.19 -15.71
C PHE A 4 2.92 6.94 -16.27
N GLN A 5 1.99 7.11 -17.20
CA GLN A 5 1.33 5.97 -17.86
C GLN A 5 2.31 5.20 -18.74
N THR A 6 3.12 5.90 -19.53
CA THR A 6 4.11 5.28 -20.43
C THR A 6 5.18 4.48 -19.65
N LEU A 7 5.57 4.97 -18.48
CA LEU A 7 6.49 4.28 -17.58
C LEU A 7 5.90 2.97 -17.04
N GLN A 8 4.65 3.02 -16.56
CA GLN A 8 3.97 1.85 -15.99
C GLN A 8 3.86 0.73 -17.04
N ASP A 9 3.53 1.07 -18.28
CA ASP A 9 3.50 0.11 -19.39
C ASP A 9 4.88 -0.49 -19.69
N ARG A 10 5.94 0.33 -19.61
CA ARG A 10 7.32 -0.13 -19.85
C ARG A 10 7.79 -1.13 -18.80
N TRP A 11 7.40 -0.97 -17.54
CA TRP A 11 7.78 -1.91 -16.48
C TRP A 11 7.16 -3.29 -16.66
N VAL A 12 5.94 -3.38 -17.20
CA VAL A 12 5.33 -4.67 -17.56
C VAL A 12 6.19 -5.41 -18.58
N ILE A 13 6.73 -4.70 -19.58
CA ILE A 13 7.60 -5.28 -20.60
C ILE A 13 8.94 -5.72 -19.99
N GLU A 14 9.56 -4.86 -19.16
CA GLU A 14 10.85 -5.17 -18.54
C GLU A 14 10.75 -6.37 -17.57
N LEU A 15 9.68 -6.48 -16.79
CA LEU A 15 9.43 -7.64 -15.93
C LEU A 15 9.26 -8.93 -16.75
N ARG A 16 8.56 -8.87 -17.89
CA ARG A 16 8.46 -10.01 -18.82
C ARG A 16 9.81 -10.41 -19.41
N LEU A 17 10.64 -9.44 -19.80
CA LEU A 17 12.00 -9.70 -20.30
C LEU A 17 12.90 -10.34 -19.24
N MET A 18 12.68 -10.03 -17.97
CA MET A 18 13.38 -10.65 -16.83
C MET A 18 12.84 -12.04 -16.46
N GLY A 19 11.79 -12.53 -17.12
CA GLY A 19 11.20 -13.85 -16.85
C GLY A 19 10.44 -13.93 -15.53
N VAL A 20 10.02 -12.80 -14.96
CA VAL A 20 9.29 -12.75 -13.70
C VAL A 20 7.89 -13.33 -13.88
N ALA A 21 7.56 -14.36 -13.09
CA ALA A 21 6.27 -15.04 -13.16
C ALA A 21 5.46 -14.92 -11.86
N THR A 22 6.09 -14.52 -10.75
CA THR A 22 5.44 -14.40 -9.44
C THR A 22 5.47 -12.98 -8.89
N LEU A 23 4.53 -12.67 -7.99
CA LEU A 23 4.48 -11.39 -7.29
C LEU A 23 5.74 -11.15 -6.45
N GLU A 24 6.26 -12.20 -5.81
CA GLU A 24 7.47 -12.11 -4.99
C GLU A 24 8.71 -11.76 -5.82
N GLU A 25 8.87 -12.40 -6.97
CA GLU A 25 9.95 -12.08 -7.92
C GLU A 25 9.82 -10.66 -8.46
N ALA A 26 8.58 -10.23 -8.78
CA ALA A 26 8.34 -8.85 -9.21
C ALA A 26 8.79 -7.85 -8.15
N ASN A 27 8.40 -8.05 -6.89
CA ASN A 27 8.81 -7.19 -5.77
C ASN A 27 10.33 -7.15 -5.60
N LYS A 28 11.04 -8.26 -5.83
CA LYS A 28 12.52 -8.30 -5.81
C LYS A 28 13.16 -7.55 -6.99
N CYS A 29 12.49 -7.49 -8.14
CA CYS A 29 12.98 -6.79 -9.33
C CYS A 29 12.73 -5.27 -9.31
N LEU A 30 11.70 -4.79 -8.60
CA LEU A 30 11.31 -3.39 -8.55
C LEU A 30 12.47 -2.42 -8.21
N PRO A 31 13.32 -2.66 -7.18
CA PRO A 31 14.41 -1.74 -6.85
C PRO A 31 15.37 -1.49 -8.03
N LYS A 32 15.67 -2.53 -8.82
CA LYS A 32 16.55 -2.42 -9.99
C LYS A 32 15.91 -1.60 -11.10
N LEU A 33 14.60 -1.76 -11.33
CA LEU A 33 13.87 -0.99 -12.33
C LEU A 33 13.77 0.49 -11.94
N ILE A 34 13.51 0.78 -10.66
CA ILE A 34 13.48 2.14 -10.11
C ILE A 34 14.85 2.80 -10.29
N GLU A 35 15.93 2.11 -9.93
CA GLU A 35 17.28 2.64 -10.08
C GLU A 35 17.63 2.93 -11.55
N LYS A 36 17.36 1.98 -12.46
CA LYS A 36 17.55 2.15 -13.90
C LYS A 36 16.77 3.36 -14.42
N HIS A 37 15.51 3.52 -14.00
CA HIS A 37 14.68 4.65 -14.38
C HIS A 37 15.24 5.98 -13.86
N ASN A 38 15.56 6.05 -12.57
CA ASN A 38 16.06 7.26 -11.94
C ASN A 38 17.38 7.74 -12.58
N ARG A 39 18.27 6.83 -13.00
CA ARG A 39 19.49 7.23 -13.74
C ARG A 39 19.20 7.96 -15.05
N MET A 40 18.10 7.63 -15.73
CA MET A 40 17.76 8.21 -17.03
C MET A 40 16.90 9.47 -16.91
N PHE A 41 16.04 9.55 -15.89
CA PHE A 41 14.97 10.54 -15.83
C PHE A 41 14.90 11.33 -14.52
N ALA A 42 15.62 10.94 -13.47
CA ALA A 42 15.58 11.69 -12.23
C ALA A 42 16.21 13.07 -12.43
N VAL A 43 15.47 14.08 -12.00
CA VAL A 43 15.94 15.46 -11.92
C VAL A 43 16.10 15.78 -10.44
N ALA A 44 17.20 16.45 -10.09
CA ALA A 44 17.41 16.89 -8.72
C ALA A 44 16.26 17.84 -8.31
N PRO A 45 15.64 17.63 -7.14
CA PRO A 45 14.56 18.50 -6.70
C PRO A 45 15.11 19.91 -6.43
N SER A 46 14.30 20.92 -6.72
CA SER A 46 14.69 22.32 -6.50
C SER A 46 14.82 22.64 -5.00
N ASP A 47 14.00 21.99 -4.18
CA ASP A 47 14.09 22.01 -2.73
C ASP A 47 14.52 20.63 -2.24
N LYS A 48 15.45 20.59 -1.30
CA LYS A 48 15.95 19.34 -0.70
C LYS A 48 15.10 18.89 0.47
N GLU A 49 14.25 19.77 1.01
CA GLU A 49 13.37 19.42 2.11
C GLU A 49 12.27 18.47 1.63
N SER A 50 11.99 17.46 2.46
CA SER A 50 10.91 16.53 2.20
C SER A 50 9.57 17.24 2.41
N ALA A 51 8.77 17.34 1.36
CA ALA A 51 7.38 17.79 1.47
C ALA A 51 6.44 16.74 2.09
N PHE A 52 6.93 15.52 2.36
CA PHE A 52 6.13 14.47 3.01
C PHE A 52 5.98 14.73 4.51
N ILE A 53 4.77 14.48 5.00
CA ILE A 53 4.44 14.57 6.42
C ILE A 53 5.09 13.37 7.14
N PRO A 54 5.87 13.58 8.21
CA PRO A 54 6.44 12.49 8.99
C PRO A 54 5.34 11.69 9.68
N LEU A 55 5.64 10.41 9.95
CA LEU A 55 4.73 9.56 10.72
C LEU A 55 4.84 9.92 12.21
N GLU A 56 3.74 10.33 12.83
CA GLU A 56 3.72 10.67 14.25
C GLU A 56 3.84 9.41 15.12
N PRO A 57 4.44 9.51 16.33
CA PRO A 57 4.51 8.40 17.27
C PRO A 57 3.12 7.81 17.56
N GLY A 58 2.95 6.50 17.33
CA GLY A 58 1.68 5.80 17.53
C GLY A 58 0.79 5.70 16.28
N GLN A 59 1.15 6.36 15.18
CA GLN A 59 0.51 6.10 13.89
C GLN A 59 1.08 4.81 13.27
N SER A 60 0.20 3.99 12.70
CA SER A 60 0.59 2.80 11.92
C SER A 60 0.28 3.04 10.44
N LEU A 61 1.30 2.90 9.58
CA LEU A 61 1.13 2.99 8.13
C LEU A 61 0.16 1.93 7.59
N GLU A 62 0.16 0.73 8.19
CA GLU A 62 -0.75 -0.34 7.81
C GLU A 62 -2.22 0.06 8.03
N LEU A 63 -2.49 0.84 9.08
CA LEU A 63 -3.84 1.36 9.35
C LEU A 63 -4.19 2.59 8.51
N ILE A 64 -3.20 3.42 8.15
CA ILE A 64 -3.37 4.61 7.32
C ILE A 64 -3.65 4.23 5.86
N LEU A 65 -2.92 3.25 5.34
CA LEU A 65 -2.98 2.82 3.94
C LEU A 65 -3.94 1.63 3.72
N ALA A 66 -4.83 1.37 4.67
CA ALA A 66 -5.83 0.31 4.57
C ALA A 66 -7.19 0.83 4.09
N TYR A 67 -7.90 -0.02 3.34
CA TYR A 67 -9.34 0.16 3.13
C TYR A 67 -10.08 -0.20 4.42
N ARG A 68 -10.91 0.73 4.91
CA ARG A 68 -11.65 0.57 6.17
C ARG A 68 -13.14 0.66 5.90
N ASP A 69 -13.85 -0.34 6.40
CA ASP A 69 -15.28 -0.45 6.29
C ASP A 69 -15.90 -0.35 7.68
N SER A 70 -16.76 0.64 7.90
CA SER A 70 -17.52 0.73 9.14
C SER A 70 -18.67 -0.27 9.12
N ARG A 71 -18.81 -1.08 10.16
CA ARG A 71 -19.85 -2.10 10.30
C ARG A 71 -20.44 -2.05 11.71
N LYS A 72 -21.71 -2.45 11.82
CA LYS A 72 -22.39 -2.61 13.10
C LYS A 72 -22.18 -4.03 13.60
N PHE A 73 -22.01 -4.16 14.90
CA PHE A 73 -22.09 -5.44 15.58
C PHE A 73 -23.51 -5.97 15.53
N ASN A 74 -23.65 -7.23 15.17
CA ASN A 74 -24.91 -7.96 15.28
C ASN A 74 -25.01 -8.64 16.64
N THR A 75 -26.22 -9.03 17.01
CA THR A 75 -26.51 -9.83 18.21
C THR A 75 -25.66 -11.11 18.16
N GLY A 76 -24.83 -11.35 19.19
CA GLY A 76 -23.91 -12.50 19.26
C GLY A 76 -22.45 -12.22 18.84
N GLU A 77 -21.97 -10.98 18.98
CA GLU A 77 -20.55 -10.63 18.76
C GLU A 77 -20.05 -10.95 17.34
N THR A 78 -20.93 -10.81 16.35
CA THR A 78 -20.61 -11.06 14.93
C THR A 78 -20.62 -9.80 14.07
N ILE A 79 -19.84 -9.81 13.00
CA ILE A 79 -19.78 -8.77 11.96
C ILE A 79 -20.03 -9.41 10.60
N SER A 80 -20.86 -8.79 9.77
CA SER A 80 -21.10 -9.24 8.40
C SER A 80 -20.32 -8.39 7.39
N TYR A 81 -19.56 -9.05 6.50
CA TYR A 81 -18.74 -8.42 5.48
C TYR A 81 -18.72 -9.24 4.18
N GLN A 82 -19.03 -8.60 3.04
CA GLN A 82 -19.06 -9.22 1.70
C GLN A 82 -19.79 -10.58 1.65
N GLY A 83 -20.95 -10.67 2.31
CA GLY A 83 -21.76 -11.90 2.35
C GLY A 83 -21.22 -13.00 3.27
N LYS A 84 -20.18 -12.73 4.06
CA LYS A 84 -19.65 -13.64 5.08
C LYS A 84 -19.88 -13.06 6.47
N THR A 85 -20.12 -13.93 7.45
CA THR A 85 -20.27 -13.55 8.86
C THR A 85 -19.04 -14.00 9.63
N TYR A 86 -18.45 -13.07 10.38
CA TYR A 86 -17.25 -13.26 11.16
C TYR A 86 -17.60 -13.14 12.64
N ALA A 87 -17.18 -14.09 13.46
CA ALA A 87 -17.25 -13.98 14.91
C ALA A 87 -15.97 -13.32 15.44
N ILE A 88 -16.09 -12.51 16.50
CA ILE A 88 -14.92 -11.95 17.16
C ILE A 88 -14.34 -12.98 18.12
N GLU A 89 -13.06 -13.29 17.96
CA GLU A 89 -12.32 -14.09 18.94
C GLU A 89 -11.91 -13.21 20.11
N GLN A 90 -12.34 -13.58 21.32
CA GLN A 90 -11.99 -12.85 22.54
C GLN A 90 -10.49 -13.03 22.83
N GLY A 91 -9.71 -11.95 22.72
CA GLY A 91 -8.26 -11.94 22.95
C GLY A 91 -7.44 -11.20 21.89
N CYS A 92 -8.05 -10.87 20.75
CA CYS A 92 -7.35 -10.14 19.68
C CYS A 92 -7.26 -8.63 20.00
N LYS A 93 -6.04 -8.15 20.27
CA LYS A 93 -5.70 -6.74 20.58
C LYS A 93 -5.75 -5.80 19.36
N HIS A 94 -6.54 -6.10 18.33
CA HIS A 94 -6.64 -5.22 17.16
C HIS A 94 -7.72 -4.17 17.46
N SER A 95 -7.32 -3.08 18.12
CA SER A 95 -8.22 -1.95 18.34
C SER A 95 -8.40 -1.20 17.02
N ILE A 96 -9.65 -1.11 16.57
CA ILE A 96 -10.02 -0.15 15.54
C ILE A 96 -9.90 1.22 16.22
N PRO A 97 -9.01 2.13 15.78
CA PRO A 97 -8.93 3.45 16.40
C PRO A 97 -10.27 4.15 16.21
N LEU A 98 -10.83 4.62 17.33
CA LEU A 98 -12.02 5.46 17.36
C LEU A 98 -11.72 6.74 16.58
N LYS A 99 -12.67 7.14 15.74
CA LYS A 99 -12.60 8.36 14.95
C LYS A 99 -12.39 9.54 15.89
N ALA A 100 -11.26 10.26 15.75
CA ALA A 100 -11.07 11.53 16.44
C ALA A 100 -12.14 12.52 15.94
N THR A 101 -12.84 13.15 16.90
CA THR A 101 -13.88 14.17 16.70
C THR A 101 -13.32 15.40 16.01
#